data_AF-H0EPE6-F1
#
_entry.id   AF-H0EPE6-F1
#
_cell.length_a   1.000
_cell.length_b   1.000
_cell.length_c   1.000
_cell.angle_alpha   90.00
_cell.angle_beta   90.00
_cell.angle_gamma   90.00
#
_symmetry.space_group_name_H-M   'P 1'
#
loop_
_entity.id
_entity.type
_entity.pdbx_description
1 polymer ?
#
loop_
_entity_poly.entity_id
_entity_poly.type
_entity_poly.pdbx_seq_one_letter_code
_entity_poly.pdbx_strand_id
1 'polypeptide(L)'
;MAVACSRITEVASSTVPSTYLSRDLGLELESVRKVILRMEANGTKTPPGRESLFLGHALGLHGADHRMKKGQQDTERFVKELPDLEARFAAGKFPKRYPMPEKEREKLHSKMIVAKTKMAGSKPKIQGALTPEYKRLAMLRTHRNTFERRAKVLETLRSRQREIFTKIKELHHSKGIRATKKKERVAASRREFIKDLESVPDRQVLSMATGLLDTDRVSTIEPSGIIYDRREYEPLKARPEEFCPQRPLALLDFEPQTVLPALKENPENYLSVKVELERLWPGAYEYLLEEVPSLSDPTKGGDTDLELMRTRPTLEQIRARNNNSVLDKVDDD
;
A
#
# COMPACT_ATOMS: atom_id res chain seq x y z
N MET A 1 -7.46 -19.73 23.60
CA MET A 1 -6.09 -20.07 24.06
C MET A 1 -5.13 -19.19 23.27
N ALA A 2 -4.47 -18.23 23.91
CA ALA A 2 -3.49 -17.39 23.22
C ALA A 2 -2.19 -18.19 23.01
N VAL A 3 -1.61 -18.11 21.82
CA VAL A 3 -0.30 -18.68 21.49
C VAL A 3 0.63 -17.52 21.16
N ALA A 4 1.70 -17.37 21.92
CA ALA A 4 2.81 -16.49 21.55
C ALA A 4 3.88 -17.35 20.88
N CYS A 5 4.55 -16.80 19.87
CA CYS A 5 5.69 -17.44 19.22
C CYS A 5 6.90 -16.51 19.26
N SER A 6 8.08 -17.05 19.53
CA SER A 6 9.35 -16.32 19.39
C SER A 6 9.71 -16.14 17.92
N ARG A 7 9.40 -17.14 17.10
CA ARG A 7 9.64 -17.19 15.65
C ARG A 7 8.42 -17.76 14.92
N ILE A 8 8.10 -17.15 13.78
CA ILE A 8 7.10 -17.64 12.83
C ILE A 8 7.75 -17.58 11.45
N THR A 9 7.96 -18.72 10.83
CA THR A 9 8.64 -18.83 9.53
C THR A 9 7.67 -19.42 8.50
N GLU A 10 7.57 -18.79 7.33
CA GLU A 10 6.82 -19.38 6.21
C GLU A 10 7.79 -20.23 5.40
N VAL A 11 7.63 -21.55 5.46
CA VAL A 11 8.50 -22.52 4.79
C VAL A 11 8.04 -22.74 3.36
N ALA A 12 6.71 -22.79 3.16
CA ALA A 12 6.11 -22.86 1.85
C ALA A 12 4.84 -22.00 1.78
N SER A 13 4.68 -21.27 0.67
CA SER A 13 3.56 -20.36 0.43
C SER A 13 2.66 -20.85 -0.71
N SER A 14 1.38 -20.54 -0.62
CA SER A 14 0.37 -20.85 -1.62
C SER A 14 0.60 -20.08 -2.92
N THR A 15 0.30 -20.69 -4.07
CA THR A 15 0.24 -19.99 -5.37
C THR A 15 -0.86 -18.92 -5.43
N VAL A 16 -1.88 -19.03 -4.57
CA VAL A 16 -3.08 -18.19 -4.60
C VAL A 16 -2.90 -16.95 -3.71
N PRO A 17 -3.20 -15.73 -4.20
CA PRO A 17 -3.26 -14.54 -3.35
C PRO A 17 -4.36 -14.69 -2.29
N SER A 18 -3.99 -14.75 -1.01
CA SER A 18 -4.95 -14.84 0.11
C SER A 18 -5.33 -13.49 0.72
N THR A 19 -4.56 -12.42 0.45
CA THR A 19 -4.77 -11.09 1.07
C THR A 19 -4.81 -9.95 0.03
N TYR A 20 -5.63 -8.95 0.33
CA TYR A 20 -5.61 -7.62 -0.30
C TYR A 20 -4.56 -6.69 0.32
N LEU A 21 -4.06 -7.04 1.51
CA LEU A 21 -2.95 -6.38 2.20
C LEU A 21 -1.62 -6.81 1.58
N SER A 22 -1.25 -6.19 0.46
CA SER A 22 0.08 -6.30 -0.14
C SER A 22 0.99 -5.16 0.35
N ARG A 23 2.24 -5.49 0.62
CA ARG A 23 3.32 -4.51 0.81
C ARG A 23 3.60 -3.77 -0.50
N ASP A 24 4.22 -2.59 -0.41
CA ASP A 24 4.85 -1.93 -1.55
C ASP A 24 5.78 -2.88 -2.31
N LEU A 25 5.59 -2.97 -3.62
CA LEU A 25 6.38 -3.84 -4.52
C LEU A 25 7.88 -3.50 -4.47
N GLY A 26 8.23 -2.21 -4.31
CA GLY A 26 9.63 -1.79 -4.18
C GLY A 26 10.29 -2.39 -2.94
N LEU A 27 9.62 -2.30 -1.79
CA LEU A 27 10.09 -2.90 -0.53
C LEU A 27 10.13 -4.43 -0.57
N GLU A 28 9.16 -5.08 -1.23
CA GLU A 28 9.14 -6.54 -1.33
C GLU A 28 10.29 -7.06 -2.19
N LEU A 29 10.59 -6.40 -3.31
CA LEU A 29 11.77 -6.71 -4.14
C LEU A 29 13.09 -6.44 -3.41
N GLU A 30 13.16 -5.39 -2.58
CA GLU A 30 14.35 -5.12 -1.74
C GLU A 30 14.53 -6.19 -0.67
N SER A 31 13.46 -6.60 0.01
CA SER A 31 13.44 -7.69 0.97
C SER A 31 13.96 -8.99 0.35
N VAL A 32 13.41 -9.39 -0.81
CA VAL A 32 13.83 -10.60 -1.51
C VAL A 32 15.31 -10.54 -1.95
N ARG A 33 15.81 -9.38 -2.38
CA ARG A 33 17.26 -9.21 -2.65
C ARG A 33 18.12 -9.46 -1.41
N LYS A 34 17.72 -8.98 -0.23
CA LYS A 34 18.40 -9.26 1.05
C LYS A 34 18.31 -10.75 1.44
N VAL A 35 17.24 -11.46 1.06
CA VAL A 35 17.11 -12.91 1.25
C VAL A 35 18.04 -13.68 0.30
N ILE A 36 18.09 -13.32 -0.99
CA ILE A 36 19.00 -13.94 -1.98
C ILE A 36 20.45 -13.91 -1.51
N LEU A 37 20.95 -12.76 -1.05
CA LEU A 37 22.32 -12.61 -0.56
C LEU A 37 22.63 -13.53 0.64
N ARG A 38 21.65 -13.80 1.51
CA ARG A 38 21.80 -14.72 2.65
C ARG A 38 21.70 -16.18 2.24
N MET A 39 20.82 -16.50 1.30
CA MET A 39 20.77 -17.83 0.69
C MET A 39 22.12 -18.17 0.02
N GLU A 40 22.69 -17.24 -0.74
CA GLU A 40 24.02 -17.37 -1.35
C GLU A 40 25.12 -17.58 -0.30
N ALA A 41 25.15 -16.74 0.75
CA ALA A 41 26.11 -16.88 1.85
C ALA A 41 26.00 -18.21 2.61
N ASN A 42 24.77 -18.73 2.75
CA ASN A 42 24.48 -20.01 3.42
C ASN A 42 24.55 -21.23 2.47
N GLY A 43 24.92 -21.04 1.20
CA GLY A 43 24.94 -22.12 0.19
C GLY A 43 23.56 -22.70 -0.17
N THR A 44 22.48 -22.05 0.26
CA THR A 44 21.08 -22.50 0.06
C THR A 44 20.56 -22.03 -1.29
N LYS A 45 19.79 -22.87 -2.00
CA LYS A 45 19.15 -22.53 -3.28
C LYS A 45 17.70 -23.01 -3.30
N THR A 46 16.81 -22.21 -3.88
CA THR A 46 15.44 -22.66 -4.16
C THR A 46 15.47 -23.70 -5.28
N PRO A 47 14.77 -24.86 -5.15
CA PRO A 47 14.67 -25.84 -6.22
C PRO A 47 13.97 -25.25 -7.47
N PRO A 48 14.38 -25.64 -8.70
CA PRO A 48 13.76 -25.14 -9.92
C PRO A 48 12.23 -25.31 -9.95
N GLY A 49 11.51 -24.25 -10.28
CA GLY A 49 10.04 -24.24 -10.34
C GLY A 49 9.34 -24.10 -8.98
N ARG A 50 10.09 -23.94 -7.88
CA ARG A 50 9.59 -23.63 -6.52
C ARG A 50 9.77 -22.17 -6.13
N GLU A 51 10.24 -21.32 -7.02
CA GLU A 51 10.51 -19.90 -6.76
C GLU A 51 9.21 -19.16 -6.44
N SER A 52 9.27 -18.25 -5.46
CA SER A 52 8.21 -17.28 -5.24
C SER A 52 8.10 -16.34 -6.46
N LEU A 53 6.97 -15.66 -6.62
CA LEU A 53 6.81 -14.68 -7.70
C LEU A 53 7.88 -13.58 -7.64
N PHE A 54 8.20 -13.11 -6.43
CA PHE A 54 9.17 -12.04 -6.20
C PHE A 54 10.62 -12.52 -6.43
N LEU A 55 10.94 -13.75 -6.02
CA LEU A 55 12.24 -14.38 -6.29
C LEU A 55 12.44 -14.62 -7.79
N GLY A 56 11.46 -15.21 -8.48
CA GLY A 56 11.52 -15.43 -9.92
C GLY A 56 11.68 -14.13 -10.72
N HIS A 57 11.06 -13.03 -10.28
CA HIS A 57 11.28 -11.71 -10.86
C HIS A 57 12.66 -11.14 -10.52
N ALA A 58 13.13 -11.26 -9.27
CA ALA A 58 14.44 -10.77 -8.84
C ALA A 58 15.61 -11.49 -9.56
N LEU A 59 15.43 -12.78 -9.89
CA LEU A 59 16.37 -13.60 -10.66
C LEU A 59 16.19 -13.48 -12.19
N GLY A 60 15.23 -12.68 -12.68
CA GLY A 60 14.95 -12.55 -14.12
C GLY A 60 14.30 -13.77 -14.78
N LEU A 61 13.92 -14.80 -14.01
CA LEU A 61 13.21 -16.00 -14.46
C LEU A 61 11.77 -15.72 -14.89
N HIS A 62 11.22 -14.56 -14.51
CA HIS A 62 9.90 -14.10 -14.91
C HIS A 62 10.03 -12.73 -15.60
N GLY A 63 9.84 -12.70 -16.91
CA GLY A 63 9.68 -11.43 -17.64
C GLY A 63 8.44 -10.68 -17.14
N ALA A 64 8.58 -9.36 -16.91
CA ALA A 64 7.58 -8.38 -16.45
C ALA A 64 6.22 -8.97 -15.99
N ASP A 65 6.22 -9.74 -14.90
CA ASP A 65 5.01 -10.44 -14.45
C ASP A 65 4.02 -9.44 -13.87
N HIS A 66 2.84 -9.34 -14.50
CA HIS A 66 1.84 -8.35 -14.13
C HIS A 66 1.25 -8.62 -12.72
N ARG A 67 1.39 -9.86 -12.23
CA ARG A 67 0.98 -10.29 -10.87
C ARG A 67 1.85 -9.69 -9.76
N MET A 68 2.99 -9.09 -10.09
CA MET A 68 3.85 -8.38 -9.13
C MET A 68 3.15 -7.14 -8.54
N LYS A 69 2.14 -6.59 -9.23
CA LYS A 69 1.29 -5.48 -8.75
C LYS A 69 0.12 -6.00 -7.89
N LYS A 70 0.41 -6.76 -6.83
CA LYS A 70 -0.66 -7.20 -5.90
C LYS A 70 -1.30 -6.01 -5.18
N GLY A 71 -2.56 -6.20 -4.77
CA GLY A 71 -3.51 -5.14 -4.41
C GLY A 71 -4.41 -4.70 -5.57
N GLN A 72 -4.29 -5.35 -6.74
CA GLN A 72 -4.72 -4.74 -8.01
C GLN A 72 -5.17 -5.77 -9.08
N GLN A 73 -6.10 -6.68 -8.71
CA GLN A 73 -6.69 -7.64 -9.68
C GLN A 73 -7.37 -6.96 -10.88
N ASP A 74 -7.97 -5.78 -10.69
CA ASP A 74 -8.50 -4.99 -11.80
C ASP A 74 -7.43 -4.57 -12.82
N THR A 75 -6.20 -4.23 -12.39
CA THR A 75 -5.21 -3.72 -13.35
C THR A 75 -4.78 -4.72 -14.40
N GLU A 76 -4.87 -6.04 -14.21
CA GLU A 76 -4.42 -6.93 -15.29
C GLU A 76 -5.32 -6.81 -16.53
N ARG A 77 -6.65 -6.73 -16.33
CA ARG A 77 -7.58 -6.39 -17.41
C ARG A 77 -7.34 -4.97 -17.89
N PHE A 78 -7.30 -3.98 -16.99
CA PHE A 78 -7.26 -2.57 -17.38
C PHE A 78 -5.95 -2.17 -18.10
N VAL A 79 -4.80 -2.74 -17.72
CA VAL A 79 -3.47 -2.47 -18.35
C VAL A 79 -3.37 -3.09 -19.74
N LYS A 80 -4.03 -4.23 -19.99
CA LYS A 80 -4.08 -4.87 -21.32
C LYS A 80 -5.16 -4.27 -22.21
N GLU A 81 -6.32 -3.92 -21.64
CA GLU A 81 -7.49 -3.39 -22.34
C GLU A 81 -7.33 -1.93 -22.76
N LEU A 82 -6.70 -1.08 -21.94
CA LEU A 82 -6.57 0.35 -22.24
C LEU A 82 -5.74 0.60 -23.51
N PRO A 83 -4.56 -0.01 -23.74
CA PRO A 83 -3.83 0.13 -25.00
C PRO A 83 -4.61 -0.36 -26.23
N ASP A 84 -5.35 -1.48 -26.14
CA ASP A 84 -6.21 -1.96 -27.23
C ASP A 84 -7.31 -0.95 -27.56
N LEU A 85 -8.05 -0.47 -26.56
CA LEU A 85 -9.10 0.52 -26.78
C LEU A 85 -8.55 1.88 -27.24
N GLU A 86 -7.36 2.29 -26.78
CA GLU A 86 -6.68 3.49 -27.29
C GLU A 86 -6.28 3.32 -28.76
N ALA A 87 -5.70 2.18 -29.15
CA ALA A 87 -5.34 1.87 -30.53
C ALA A 87 -6.57 1.75 -31.46
N ARG A 88 -7.63 1.06 -31.01
CA ARG A 88 -8.89 0.91 -31.77
C ARG A 88 -9.62 2.24 -31.94
N PHE A 89 -9.61 3.10 -30.93
CA PHE A 89 -10.16 4.46 -31.02
C PHE A 89 -9.34 5.36 -31.96
N ALA A 90 -8.00 5.30 -31.87
CA ALA A 90 -7.11 6.02 -32.78
C ALA A 90 -7.25 5.57 -34.24
N ALA A 91 -7.47 4.27 -34.47
CA ALA A 91 -7.79 3.68 -35.77
C ALA A 91 -9.25 3.91 -36.22
N GLY A 92 -10.05 4.70 -35.49
CA GLY A 92 -11.43 5.05 -35.87
C GLY A 92 -12.44 3.89 -35.82
N LYS A 93 -12.10 2.74 -35.23
CA LYS A 93 -12.96 1.53 -35.22
C LYS A 93 -14.27 1.70 -34.45
N PHE A 94 -14.39 2.72 -33.59
CA PHE A 94 -15.64 3.14 -32.97
C PHE A 94 -15.64 4.67 -32.74
N PRO A 95 -16.77 5.36 -32.95
CA PRO A 95 -16.86 6.79 -32.71
C PRO A 95 -17.02 7.10 -31.21
N LYS A 96 -16.71 8.34 -30.81
CA LYS A 96 -16.92 8.83 -29.43
C LYS A 96 -18.41 8.86 -29.03
N ARG A 97 -19.29 9.09 -29.99
CA ARG A 97 -20.76 9.18 -29.83
C ARG A 97 -21.43 8.48 -31.00
N TYR A 98 -22.60 7.92 -30.76
CA TYR A 98 -23.46 7.48 -31.86
C TYR A 98 -23.85 8.67 -32.76
N PRO A 99 -23.99 8.45 -34.08
CA PRO A 99 -24.66 9.41 -34.95
C PRO A 99 -26.06 9.71 -34.39
N MET A 100 -26.42 10.98 -34.28
CA MET A 100 -27.76 11.36 -33.81
C MET A 100 -28.77 11.14 -34.95
N PRO A 101 -29.88 10.41 -34.73
CA PRO A 101 -30.94 10.30 -35.72
C PRO A 101 -31.47 11.68 -36.11
N GLU A 102 -31.76 11.87 -37.38
CA GLU A 102 -32.17 13.18 -37.94
C GLU A 102 -33.39 13.77 -37.21
N LYS A 103 -34.40 12.94 -36.94
CA LYS A 103 -35.60 13.31 -36.17
C LYS A 103 -35.31 13.76 -34.72
N GLU A 104 -34.23 13.29 -34.10
CA GLU A 104 -33.81 13.76 -32.77
C GLU A 104 -33.02 15.07 -32.88
N ARG A 105 -32.19 15.19 -33.93
CA ARG A 105 -31.43 16.39 -34.25
C ARG A 105 -32.34 17.59 -34.51
N GLU A 106 -33.41 17.40 -35.27
CA GLU A 106 -34.45 18.40 -35.51
C GLU A 106 -35.16 18.82 -34.22
N LYS A 107 -35.65 17.85 -33.43
CA LYS A 107 -36.29 18.12 -32.12
C LYS A 107 -35.39 18.94 -31.19
N LEU A 108 -34.09 18.63 -31.15
CA LEU A 108 -33.13 19.34 -30.32
C LEU A 108 -32.82 20.74 -30.89
N HIS A 109 -32.74 20.88 -32.21
CA HIS A 109 -32.55 22.17 -32.88
C HIS A 109 -33.73 23.13 -32.63
N SER A 110 -34.97 22.64 -32.74
CA SER A 110 -36.19 23.41 -32.43
C SER A 110 -36.23 23.85 -30.95
N LYS A 111 -35.89 22.95 -30.02
CA LYS A 111 -35.74 23.32 -28.59
C LYS A 111 -34.66 24.37 -28.36
N MET A 112 -33.55 24.36 -29.11
CA MET A 112 -32.49 25.36 -29.01
C MET A 112 -32.91 26.74 -29.55
N ILE A 113 -33.75 26.80 -30.59
CA ILE A 113 -34.33 28.06 -31.08
C ILE A 113 -35.18 28.71 -29.96
N VAL A 114 -36.00 27.91 -29.27
CA VAL A 114 -36.86 28.37 -28.15
C VAL A 114 -36.05 28.70 -26.88
N ALA A 115 -34.90 28.04 -26.65
CA ALA A 115 -34.05 28.32 -25.49
C ALA A 115 -33.18 29.58 -25.66
N LYS A 116 -32.77 29.91 -26.90
CA LYS A 116 -31.97 31.11 -27.21
C LYS A 116 -32.66 32.42 -26.81
N THR A 117 -33.99 32.46 -26.81
CA THR A 117 -34.79 33.63 -26.41
C THR A 117 -34.98 33.77 -24.90
N LYS A 118 -34.50 32.82 -24.06
CA LYS A 118 -34.75 32.85 -22.60
C LYS A 118 -33.54 32.83 -21.68
N MET A 119 -32.35 32.38 -22.09
CA MET A 119 -31.15 32.48 -21.22
C MET A 119 -29.84 32.75 -21.97
N ALA A 120 -29.13 33.80 -21.52
CA ALA A 120 -27.73 34.03 -21.86
C ALA A 120 -26.83 33.32 -20.83
N GLY A 121 -26.08 32.29 -21.25
CA GLY A 121 -25.12 31.62 -20.36
C GLY A 121 -24.46 30.36 -20.92
N SER A 122 -25.19 29.52 -21.67
CA SER A 122 -24.60 28.33 -22.28
C SER A 122 -25.33 27.94 -23.57
N LYS A 123 -24.59 27.78 -24.67
CA LYS A 123 -25.13 27.22 -25.93
C LYS A 123 -25.18 25.70 -25.80
N PRO A 124 -26.36 25.04 -25.80
CA PRO A 124 -26.43 23.58 -25.78
C PRO A 124 -25.71 23.00 -27.01
N LYS A 125 -24.92 21.94 -26.83
CA LYS A 125 -24.24 21.27 -27.95
C LYS A 125 -25.08 20.07 -28.40
N ILE A 126 -25.52 20.08 -29.66
CA ILE A 126 -26.19 18.94 -30.30
C ILE A 126 -25.18 17.78 -30.40
N GLN A 127 -25.31 16.77 -29.53
CA GLN A 127 -24.37 15.65 -29.44
C GLN A 127 -25.11 14.36 -29.05
N GLY A 128 -24.95 13.29 -29.84
CA GLY A 128 -25.56 11.98 -29.57
C GLY A 128 -24.99 11.29 -28.32
N ALA A 129 -25.60 10.19 -27.88
CA ALA A 129 -25.11 9.43 -26.72
C ALA A 129 -23.68 8.91 -26.92
N LEU A 130 -22.88 8.82 -25.85
CA LEU A 130 -21.55 8.20 -25.89
C LEU A 130 -21.68 6.69 -26.16
N THR A 131 -20.82 6.16 -27.02
CA THR A 131 -20.75 4.71 -27.30
C THR A 131 -20.27 3.93 -26.07
N PRO A 132 -20.68 2.67 -25.88
CA PRO A 132 -20.20 1.81 -24.78
C PRO A 132 -18.67 1.70 -24.73
N GLU A 133 -18.03 1.55 -25.88
CA GLU A 133 -16.58 1.44 -26.03
C GLU A 133 -15.88 2.74 -25.62
N TYR A 134 -16.43 3.91 -26.00
CA TYR A 134 -15.88 5.18 -25.55
C TYR A 134 -16.14 5.43 -24.05
N LYS A 135 -17.29 5.02 -23.50
CA LYS A 135 -17.54 5.06 -22.06
C LYS A 135 -16.51 4.23 -21.30
N ARG A 136 -16.24 3.00 -21.76
CA ARG A 136 -15.21 2.11 -21.19
C ARG A 136 -13.82 2.74 -21.28
N LEU A 137 -13.42 3.22 -22.47
CA LEU A 137 -12.15 3.93 -22.67
C LEU A 137 -11.99 5.15 -21.75
N ALA A 138 -13.03 5.97 -21.60
CA ALA A 138 -13.03 7.13 -20.72
C ALA A 138 -12.89 6.73 -19.24
N MET A 139 -13.59 5.69 -18.81
CA MET A 139 -13.50 5.12 -17.47
C MET A 139 -12.08 4.59 -17.17
N LEU A 140 -11.48 3.82 -18.11
CA LEU A 140 -10.11 3.30 -17.99
C LEU A 140 -9.08 4.44 -17.89
N ARG A 141 -9.24 5.51 -18.68
CA ARG A 141 -8.37 6.71 -18.62
C ARG A 141 -8.49 7.44 -17.29
N THR A 142 -9.70 7.65 -16.78
CA THR A 142 -9.91 8.24 -15.45
C THR A 142 -9.27 7.38 -14.36
N HIS A 143 -9.38 6.05 -14.46
CA HIS A 143 -8.75 5.12 -13.53
C HIS A 143 -7.21 5.22 -13.58
N ARG A 144 -6.59 5.20 -14.79
CA ARG A 144 -5.14 5.41 -14.97
C ARG A 144 -4.68 6.73 -14.34
N ASN A 145 -5.30 7.84 -14.71
CA ASN A 145 -4.92 9.17 -14.23
C ASN A 145 -5.08 9.30 -12.70
N THR A 146 -6.10 8.66 -12.12
CA THR A 146 -6.31 8.63 -10.67
C THR A 146 -5.21 7.84 -9.96
N PHE A 147 -4.87 6.66 -10.50
CA PHE A 147 -3.78 5.83 -9.98
C PHE A 147 -2.42 6.55 -10.06
N GLU A 148 -2.09 7.15 -11.22
CA GLU A 148 -0.87 7.94 -11.41
C GLU A 148 -0.79 9.14 -10.46
N ARG A 149 -1.90 9.87 -10.26
CA ARG A 149 -1.96 10.98 -9.29
C ARG A 149 -1.70 10.49 -7.86
N ARG A 150 -2.31 9.36 -7.47
CA ARG A 150 -2.11 8.75 -6.14
C ARG A 150 -0.67 8.28 -5.96
N ALA A 151 -0.11 7.55 -6.93
CA ALA A 151 1.27 7.09 -6.89
C ALA A 151 2.28 8.25 -6.78
N LYS A 152 2.07 9.34 -7.52
CA LYS A 152 2.93 10.54 -7.45
C LYS A 152 2.90 11.19 -6.05
N VAL A 153 1.73 11.29 -5.42
CA VAL A 153 1.62 11.81 -4.04
C VAL A 153 2.35 10.91 -3.05
N LEU A 154 2.13 9.58 -3.13
CA LEU A 154 2.78 8.61 -2.25
C LEU A 154 4.30 8.65 -2.37
N GLU A 155 4.84 8.67 -3.59
CA GLU A 155 6.30 8.71 -3.81
C GLU A 155 6.91 10.06 -3.38
N THR A 156 6.20 11.17 -3.57
CA THR A 156 6.65 12.50 -3.10
C THR A 156 6.77 12.52 -1.57
N LEU A 157 5.77 11.99 -0.86
CA LEU A 157 5.79 11.89 0.60
C LEU A 157 6.90 10.92 1.08
N ARG A 158 7.02 9.76 0.43
CA ARG A 158 8.05 8.74 0.74
C ARG A 158 9.46 9.30 0.60
N SER A 159 9.77 9.92 -0.54
CA SER A 159 11.09 10.49 -0.83
C SER A 159 11.48 11.57 0.19
N ARG A 160 10.56 12.48 0.52
CA ARG A 160 10.81 13.54 1.50
C ARG A 160 10.96 13.02 2.93
N GLN A 161 10.15 12.03 3.33
CA GLN A 161 10.32 11.35 4.61
C GLN A 161 11.70 10.68 4.70
N ARG A 162 12.14 9.95 3.66
CA ARG A 162 13.47 9.34 3.59
C ARG A 162 14.58 10.38 3.78
N GLU A 163 14.52 11.49 3.06
CA GLU A 163 15.51 12.57 3.17
C GLU A 163 15.58 13.15 4.61
N ILE A 164 14.42 13.39 5.23
CA ILE A 164 14.32 13.87 6.61
C ILE A 164 14.88 12.82 7.58
N PHE A 165 14.51 11.55 7.44
CA PHE A 165 14.97 10.47 8.31
C PHE A 165 16.47 10.19 8.21
N THR A 166 17.05 10.25 7.01
CA THR A 166 18.50 10.15 6.81
C THR A 166 19.22 11.24 7.60
N LYS A 167 18.78 12.50 7.47
CA LYS A 167 19.33 13.64 8.23
C LYS A 167 19.12 13.50 9.74
N ILE A 168 17.98 12.96 10.18
CA ILE A 168 17.72 12.68 11.62
C ILE A 168 18.70 11.61 12.13
N LYS A 169 18.89 10.49 11.41
CA LYS A 169 19.83 9.41 11.74
C LYS A 169 21.28 9.94 11.82
N GLU A 170 21.75 10.64 10.78
CA GLU A 170 23.09 11.25 10.73
C GLU A 170 23.36 12.20 11.89
N LEU A 171 22.36 13.01 12.28
CA LEU A 171 22.50 13.99 13.34
C LEU A 171 22.28 13.40 14.74
N HIS A 172 21.72 12.20 14.91
CA HIS A 172 21.23 11.70 16.19
C HIS A 172 22.26 11.86 17.33
N HIS A 173 23.44 11.26 17.18
CA HIS A 173 24.55 11.36 18.15
C HIS A 173 25.40 12.64 18.06
N SER A 174 25.14 13.53 17.09
CA SER A 174 25.92 14.76 16.93
C SER A 174 25.63 15.80 18.04
N LYS A 175 26.70 16.43 18.55
CA LYS A 175 26.67 17.38 19.68
C LYS A 175 27.28 18.74 19.27
N GLY A 176 27.02 19.77 20.08
CA GLY A 176 27.54 21.13 19.91
C GLY A 176 26.68 22.05 19.03
N ILE A 177 26.92 23.36 19.12
CA ILE A 177 26.06 24.43 18.57
C ILE A 177 25.75 24.24 17.06
N ARG A 178 26.74 23.84 16.26
CA ARG A 178 26.55 23.58 14.81
C ARG A 178 25.64 22.39 14.54
N ALA A 179 25.66 21.37 15.41
CA ALA A 179 24.75 20.22 15.33
C ALA A 179 23.33 20.62 15.75
N THR A 180 23.17 21.37 16.85
CA THR A 180 21.87 21.90 17.29
C THR A 180 21.17 22.70 16.18
N LYS A 181 21.88 23.65 15.57
CA LYS A 181 21.35 24.45 14.45
C LYS A 181 20.99 23.63 13.21
N LYS A 182 21.63 22.47 13.00
CA LYS A 182 21.22 21.51 11.95
C LYS A 182 19.96 20.73 12.37
N LYS A 183 19.89 20.25 13.61
CA LYS A 183 18.72 19.55 14.18
C LYS A 183 17.46 20.43 14.12
N GLU A 184 17.56 21.70 14.49
CA GLU A 184 16.47 22.70 14.37
C GLU A 184 15.94 22.85 12.94
N ARG A 185 16.84 22.92 11.94
CA ARG A 185 16.45 22.99 10.52
C ARG A 185 15.72 21.74 10.07
N VAL A 186 16.19 20.55 10.47
CA VAL A 186 15.54 19.28 10.15
C VAL A 186 14.17 19.18 10.85
N ALA A 187 14.04 19.64 12.09
CA ALA A 187 12.77 19.73 12.80
C ALA A 187 11.80 20.76 12.17
N ALA A 188 12.29 21.83 11.56
CA ALA A 188 11.46 22.72 10.74
C ALA A 188 10.94 22.01 9.48
N SER A 189 11.80 21.32 8.73
CA SER A 189 11.39 20.50 7.57
C SER A 189 10.43 19.36 7.95
N ARG A 190 10.60 18.75 9.13
CA ARG A 190 9.65 17.74 9.65
C ARG A 190 8.28 18.34 9.91
N ARG A 191 8.19 19.51 10.57
CA ARG A 191 6.92 20.22 10.82
C ARG A 191 6.22 20.66 9.54
N GLU A 192 6.97 21.04 8.51
CA GLU A 192 6.42 21.31 7.17
C GLU A 192 5.84 20.03 6.55
N PHE A 193 6.60 18.94 6.55
CA PHE A 193 6.16 17.63 6.05
C PHE A 193 4.89 17.11 6.76
N ILE A 194 4.72 17.34 8.06
CA ILE A 194 3.49 17.01 8.79
C ILE A 194 2.29 17.75 8.20
N LYS A 195 2.40 19.07 7.97
CA LYS A 195 1.34 19.86 7.34
C LYS A 195 1.02 19.38 5.93
N ASP A 196 2.03 18.98 5.16
CA ASP A 196 1.82 18.41 3.83
C ASP A 196 1.09 17.06 3.89
N LEU A 197 1.36 16.23 4.90
CA LEU A 197 0.64 14.98 5.16
C LEU A 197 -0.82 15.24 5.60
N GLU A 198 -1.05 16.21 6.48
CA GLU A 198 -2.39 16.68 6.89
C GLU A 198 -3.19 17.27 5.72
N SER A 199 -2.50 17.90 4.76
CA SER A 199 -3.14 18.50 3.58
C SER A 199 -3.67 17.49 2.55
N VAL A 200 -3.37 16.19 2.69
CA VAL A 200 -3.82 15.13 1.77
C VAL A 200 -5.34 14.94 1.90
N PRO A 201 -6.16 15.36 0.90
CA PRO A 201 -7.60 15.42 1.06
C PRO A 201 -8.29 14.05 0.93
N ASP A 202 -7.61 13.08 0.31
CA ASP A 202 -8.13 11.72 0.11
C ASP A 202 -7.70 10.85 1.30
N ARG A 203 -8.65 10.54 2.19
CA ARG A 203 -8.42 9.73 3.40
C ARG A 203 -7.89 8.32 3.09
N GLN A 204 -8.20 7.75 1.92
CA GLN A 204 -7.62 6.47 1.49
C GLN A 204 -6.14 6.65 1.17
N VAL A 205 -5.78 7.72 0.44
CA VAL A 205 -4.37 8.05 0.13
C VAL A 205 -3.58 8.36 1.39
N LEU A 206 -4.16 9.10 2.35
CA LEU A 206 -3.52 9.35 3.65
C LEU A 206 -3.27 8.05 4.44
N SER A 207 -4.22 7.11 4.42
CA SER A 207 -4.05 5.78 5.02
C SER A 207 -2.97 4.94 4.31
N MET A 208 -2.86 5.05 2.98
CA MET A 208 -1.80 4.37 2.21
C MET A 208 -0.44 5.00 2.48
N ALA A 209 -0.36 6.34 2.52
CA ALA A 209 0.85 7.09 2.80
C ALA A 209 1.40 6.72 4.18
N THR A 210 0.59 6.84 5.23
CA THR A 210 1.02 6.53 6.61
C THR A 210 1.51 5.08 6.77
N GLY A 211 0.80 4.09 6.22
CA GLY A 211 1.26 2.70 6.22
C GLY A 211 2.56 2.47 5.44
N LEU A 212 2.72 3.14 4.29
CA LEU A 212 3.96 3.10 3.50
C LEU A 212 5.14 3.72 4.27
N LEU A 213 4.94 4.90 4.86
CA LEU A 213 5.98 5.66 5.57
C LEU A 213 6.49 4.90 6.80
N ASP A 214 5.61 4.30 7.60
CA ASP A 214 6.01 3.45 8.73
C ASP A 214 6.77 2.20 8.26
N THR A 215 6.27 1.52 7.22
CA THR A 215 6.91 0.31 6.68
C THR A 215 8.30 0.60 6.11
N ASP A 216 8.45 1.70 5.37
CA ASP A 216 9.71 2.15 4.78
C ASP A 216 10.73 2.54 5.88
N ARG A 217 10.27 3.27 6.91
CA ARG A 217 11.09 3.64 8.07
C ARG A 217 11.69 2.41 8.75
N VAL A 218 10.87 1.38 9.03
CA VAL A 218 11.37 0.17 9.72
C VAL A 218 12.14 -0.80 8.82
N SER A 219 11.96 -0.78 7.49
CA SER A 219 12.72 -1.65 6.57
C SER A 219 14.16 -1.17 6.31
N THR A 220 14.46 0.11 6.59
CA THR A 220 15.80 0.73 6.40
C THR A 220 16.75 0.59 7.61
N ILE A 221 16.41 -0.26 8.56
CA ILE A 221 17.23 -0.57 9.74
C ILE A 221 17.94 -1.91 9.47
N GLU A 222 19.09 -2.15 10.10
CA GLU A 222 19.76 -3.44 10.03
C GLU A 222 20.01 -3.97 11.47
N PRO A 223 19.45 -5.13 11.86
CA PRO A 223 18.51 -5.96 11.10
C PRO A 223 17.12 -5.30 10.95
N SER A 224 16.49 -5.43 9.77
CA SER A 224 15.19 -4.81 9.44
C SER A 224 14.18 -4.95 10.58
N GLY A 225 13.46 -3.88 10.93
CA GLY A 225 12.42 -3.90 11.96
C GLY A 225 11.22 -4.77 11.57
N ILE A 226 11.14 -5.22 10.32
CA ILE A 226 10.12 -6.15 9.82
C ILE A 226 10.69 -7.57 9.92
N ILE A 227 10.11 -8.40 10.79
CA ILE A 227 10.52 -9.81 10.97
C ILE A 227 10.45 -10.61 9.65
N TYR A 228 9.48 -10.31 8.78
CA TYR A 228 9.38 -10.89 7.44
C TYR A 228 10.68 -10.72 6.63
N ASP A 229 11.35 -9.56 6.73
CA ASP A 229 12.57 -9.27 5.98
C ASP A 229 13.78 -10.02 6.53
N ARG A 230 13.66 -10.64 7.72
CA ARG A 230 14.76 -11.37 8.39
C ARG A 230 14.87 -12.83 7.95
N ARG A 231 14.00 -13.34 7.07
CA ARG A 231 14.05 -14.70 6.52
C ARG A 231 15.44 -15.08 6.00
N GLU A 232 15.85 -16.31 6.29
CA GLU A 232 17.12 -16.88 5.81
C GLU A 232 17.00 -17.44 4.38
N TYR A 233 15.77 -17.79 3.97
CA TYR A 233 15.42 -18.33 2.67
C TYR A 233 14.04 -17.85 2.23
N GLU A 234 13.79 -17.83 0.92
CA GLU A 234 12.48 -17.49 0.37
C GLU A 234 11.51 -18.69 0.50
N PRO A 235 10.24 -18.48 0.88
CA PRO A 235 9.26 -19.57 0.99
C PRO A 235 9.07 -20.32 -0.34
N LEU A 236 9.05 -21.65 -0.27
CA LEU A 236 8.83 -22.50 -1.44
C LEU A 236 7.40 -22.38 -1.96
N LYS A 237 7.22 -22.39 -3.27
CA LYS A 237 5.89 -22.36 -3.90
C LYS A 237 5.20 -23.73 -3.79
N ALA A 238 4.13 -23.81 -3.01
CA ALA A 238 3.26 -24.99 -2.86
C ALA A 238 2.04 -24.86 -3.78
N ARG A 239 1.80 -25.86 -4.63
CA ARG A 239 0.73 -25.83 -5.65
C ARG A 239 -0.44 -26.74 -5.25
N PRO A 240 -1.71 -26.38 -5.52
CA PRO A 240 -2.87 -27.18 -5.11
C PRO A 240 -2.84 -28.62 -5.62
N GLU A 241 -2.26 -28.86 -6.79
CA GLU A 241 -2.22 -30.16 -7.47
C GLU A 241 -1.31 -31.18 -6.75
N GLU A 242 -0.51 -30.72 -5.79
CA GLU A 242 0.46 -31.53 -5.01
C GLU A 242 -0.17 -32.17 -3.77
N PHE A 243 -1.44 -31.85 -3.48
CA PHE A 243 -2.14 -32.26 -2.27
C PHE A 243 -3.46 -32.98 -2.59
N CYS A 244 -3.90 -33.84 -1.66
CA CYS A 244 -5.22 -34.46 -1.71
C CYS A 244 -6.00 -34.11 -0.42
N PRO A 245 -7.16 -33.43 -0.49
CA PRO A 245 -7.78 -32.85 -1.69
C PRO A 245 -6.94 -31.69 -2.27
N GLN A 246 -7.05 -31.46 -3.59
CA GLN A 246 -6.32 -30.39 -4.27
C GLN A 246 -6.78 -29.02 -3.77
N ARG A 247 -6.00 -28.41 -2.88
CA ARG A 247 -6.33 -27.14 -2.22
C ARG A 247 -5.09 -26.28 -2.05
N PRO A 248 -5.21 -24.93 -2.08
CA PRO A 248 -4.09 -24.05 -1.79
C PRO A 248 -3.69 -24.18 -0.31
N LEU A 249 -2.46 -24.61 -0.05
CA LEU A 249 -1.90 -24.78 1.29
C LEU A 249 -0.63 -23.94 1.46
N ALA A 250 -0.25 -23.73 2.72
CA ALA A 250 1.01 -23.12 3.13
C ALA A 250 1.57 -23.91 4.32
N LEU A 251 2.89 -23.97 4.44
CA LEU A 251 3.58 -24.56 5.59
C LEU A 251 4.19 -23.45 6.42
N LEU A 252 3.72 -23.33 7.66
CA LEU A 252 4.21 -22.39 8.66
C LEU A 252 4.91 -23.18 9.77
N ASP A 253 6.14 -22.78 10.07
CA ASP A 253 6.93 -23.26 11.21
C ASP A 253 6.81 -22.25 12.36
N PHE A 254 6.62 -22.75 13.58
CA PHE A 254 6.30 -21.96 14.76
C PHE A 254 7.15 -22.42 15.94
N GLU A 255 7.88 -21.49 16.54
CA GLU A 255 8.54 -21.72 17.83
C GLU A 255 7.68 -21.09 18.94
N PRO A 256 6.93 -21.90 19.72
CA PRO A 256 6.07 -21.38 20.77
C PRO A 256 6.89 -20.80 21.92
N GLN A 257 6.38 -19.73 22.53
CA GLN A 257 6.93 -19.13 23.74
C GLN A 257 5.84 -18.78 24.74
N THR A 258 6.24 -18.51 25.98
CA THR A 258 5.32 -18.09 27.05
C THR A 258 4.63 -16.78 26.68
N VAL A 259 3.29 -16.77 26.71
CA VAL A 259 2.50 -15.54 26.55
C VAL A 259 2.74 -14.64 27.76
N LEU A 260 3.27 -13.44 27.54
CA LEU A 260 3.38 -12.41 28.59
C LEU A 260 1.99 -12.15 29.21
N PRO A 261 1.84 -12.17 30.54
CA PRO A 261 0.53 -12.00 31.19
C PRO A 261 -0.24 -10.76 30.72
N ALA A 262 0.45 -9.64 30.49
CA ALA A 262 -0.13 -8.38 30.02
C ALA A 262 -0.77 -8.44 28.62
N LEU A 263 -0.44 -9.43 27.77
CA LEU A 263 -1.02 -9.61 26.43
C LEU A 263 -2.32 -10.44 26.44
N LYS A 264 -2.85 -10.78 27.63
CA LYS A 264 -4.11 -11.53 27.77
C LYS A 264 -5.35 -10.63 27.83
N GLU A 265 -5.17 -9.32 28.01
CA GLU A 265 -6.26 -8.37 28.26
C GLU A 265 -6.21 -7.23 27.22
N ASN A 266 -7.19 -7.21 26.30
CA ASN A 266 -7.49 -6.21 25.26
C ASN A 266 -6.45 -5.93 24.12
N PRO A 267 -6.82 -6.20 22.85
CA PRO A 267 -6.05 -5.80 21.66
C PRO A 267 -6.72 -4.67 20.83
N GLU A 268 -6.45 -3.41 21.20
CA GLU A 268 -6.88 -2.14 20.57
C GLU A 268 -5.72 -1.13 20.59
N ASN A 269 -5.67 -0.07 19.77
CA ASN A 269 -6.52 0.40 18.66
C ASN A 269 -5.62 0.67 17.41
N TYR A 270 -6.09 1.47 16.44
CA TYR A 270 -5.27 2.11 15.39
C TYR A 270 -4.95 3.57 15.78
N LEU A 271 -3.96 3.80 16.65
CA LEU A 271 -3.60 5.14 17.11
C LEU A 271 -2.10 5.42 16.95
N SER A 272 -1.69 6.66 17.23
CA SER A 272 -0.28 6.95 17.44
C SER A 272 0.20 6.24 18.69
N VAL A 273 1.49 5.89 18.76
CA VAL A 273 2.07 5.29 19.95
C VAL A 273 1.86 6.18 21.17
N LYS A 274 1.98 7.51 21.01
CA LYS A 274 1.69 8.46 22.09
C LYS A 274 0.26 8.34 22.62
N VAL A 275 -0.76 8.43 21.77
CA VAL A 275 -2.17 8.36 22.20
C VAL A 275 -2.53 6.98 22.77
N GLU A 276 -1.95 5.89 22.25
CA GLU A 276 -2.21 4.55 22.81
C GLU A 276 -1.56 4.38 24.20
N LEU A 277 -0.36 4.92 24.42
CA LEU A 277 0.29 4.90 25.74
C LEU A 277 -0.46 5.77 26.75
N GLU A 278 -0.90 6.98 26.37
CA GLU A 278 -1.73 7.85 27.21
C GLU A 278 -3.07 7.20 27.59
N ARG A 279 -3.63 6.35 26.71
CA ARG A 279 -4.86 5.56 26.97
C ARG A 279 -4.61 4.37 27.88
N LEU A 280 -3.46 3.72 27.78
CA LEU A 280 -3.11 2.54 28.57
C LEU A 280 -3.02 2.90 30.05
N TRP A 281 -2.34 4.00 30.39
CA TRP A 281 -2.28 4.54 31.75
C TRP A 281 -1.83 6.01 31.76
N PRO A 282 -2.41 6.89 32.60
CA PRO A 282 -1.96 8.27 32.73
C PRO A 282 -0.47 8.37 33.10
N GLY A 283 0.32 9.06 32.27
CA GLY A 283 1.77 9.20 32.47
C GLY A 283 2.63 8.05 31.90
N ALA A 284 2.04 7.02 31.27
CA ALA A 284 2.81 5.93 30.67
C ALA A 284 3.62 6.37 29.45
N TYR A 285 3.21 7.42 28.73
CA TYR A 285 3.96 7.97 27.61
C TYR A 285 5.33 8.52 28.08
N GLU A 286 5.33 9.36 29.11
CA GLU A 286 6.52 9.92 29.72
C GLU A 286 7.42 8.83 30.30
N TYR A 287 6.84 7.92 31.09
CA TYR A 287 7.58 6.84 31.74
C TYR A 287 8.23 5.88 30.74
N LEU A 288 7.51 5.42 29.72
CA LEU A 288 8.05 4.50 28.72
C LEU A 288 9.02 5.15 27.74
N LEU A 289 9.00 6.48 27.59
CA LEU A 289 10.05 7.18 26.84
C LEU A 289 11.40 7.16 27.58
N GLU A 290 11.40 7.20 28.91
CA GLU A 290 12.60 7.07 29.74
C GLU A 290 13.10 5.62 29.80
N GLU A 291 12.22 4.67 30.08
CA GLU A 291 12.55 3.24 30.20
C GLU A 291 12.83 2.54 28.86
N VAL A 292 12.23 3.03 27.76
CA VAL A 292 12.39 2.43 26.42
C VAL A 292 12.89 3.46 25.40
N PRO A 293 14.16 3.92 25.50
CA PRO A 293 14.73 4.92 24.58
C PRO A 293 14.69 4.51 23.10
N SER A 294 14.58 3.22 22.79
CA SER A 294 14.42 2.74 21.41
C SER A 294 13.14 3.21 20.73
N LEU A 295 12.12 3.65 21.48
CA LEU A 295 10.91 4.28 20.92
C LEU A 295 11.21 5.62 20.22
N SER A 296 12.18 6.39 20.73
CA SER A 296 12.59 7.68 20.16
C SER A 296 13.90 7.63 19.36
N ASP A 297 14.61 6.50 19.38
CA ASP A 297 15.88 6.28 18.67
C ASP A 297 15.65 5.99 17.16
N PRO A 298 15.95 6.94 16.25
CA PRO A 298 15.75 6.78 14.82
C PRO A 298 16.71 5.75 14.20
N THR A 299 17.80 5.37 14.89
CA THR A 299 18.74 4.34 14.43
C THR A 299 18.21 2.93 14.66
N LYS A 300 17.34 2.75 15.67
CA LYS A 300 16.69 1.47 16.03
C LYS A 300 15.27 1.31 15.49
N GLY A 301 14.72 2.32 14.83
CA GLY A 301 13.34 2.30 14.33
C GLY A 301 12.30 2.89 15.27
N GLY A 302 12.74 3.74 16.20
CA GLY A 302 11.90 4.73 16.82
C GLY A 302 11.56 5.89 15.87
N ASP A 303 10.82 6.85 16.41
CA ASP A 303 10.62 8.18 15.81
C ASP A 303 10.76 9.23 16.92
N THR A 304 11.45 10.34 16.62
CA THR A 304 11.55 11.47 17.56
C THR A 304 10.20 12.17 17.77
N ASP A 305 9.21 11.87 16.94
CA ASP A 305 7.83 12.33 17.03
C ASP A 305 6.88 11.11 17.05
N LEU A 306 6.48 10.68 18.25
CA LEU A 306 5.65 9.50 18.46
C LEU A 306 4.17 9.69 18.09
N GLU A 307 3.73 10.89 17.70
CA GLU A 307 2.41 11.09 17.10
C GLU A 307 2.35 10.54 15.66
N LEU A 308 3.51 10.44 15.00
CA LEU A 308 3.63 9.99 13.61
C LEU A 308 3.91 8.48 13.49
N MET A 309 4.36 7.85 14.58
CA MET A 309 4.58 6.40 14.67
C MET A 309 3.27 5.72 15.09
N ARG A 310 2.75 4.82 14.25
CA ARG A 310 1.48 4.14 14.51
C ARG A 310 1.65 2.78 15.17
N THR A 311 0.67 2.40 15.99
CA THR A 311 0.47 1.00 16.40
C THR A 311 0.12 0.14 15.18
N ARG A 312 0.62 -1.10 15.14
CA ARG A 312 0.22 -2.07 14.11
C ARG A 312 -1.06 -2.79 14.57
N PRO A 313 -2.02 -3.03 13.66
CA PRO A 313 -3.26 -3.69 14.04
C PRO A 313 -3.04 -5.16 14.38
N THR A 314 -3.91 -5.66 15.24
CA THR A 314 -4.00 -7.09 15.54
C THR A 314 -4.84 -7.84 14.49
N LEU A 315 -4.67 -9.16 14.43
CA LEU A 315 -5.39 -10.04 13.50
C LEU A 315 -6.92 -9.96 13.63
N GLU A 316 -7.43 -9.62 14.82
CA GLU A 316 -8.86 -9.51 15.09
C GLU A 316 -9.46 -8.23 14.50
N GLN A 317 -8.74 -7.10 14.59
CA GLN A 317 -9.13 -5.84 13.94
C GLN A 317 -9.18 -5.97 12.41
N ILE A 318 -8.25 -6.74 11.82
CA ILE A 318 -8.25 -7.05 10.38
C ILE A 318 -9.50 -7.88 10.00
N ARG A 319 -9.92 -8.83 10.86
CA ARG A 319 -11.15 -9.61 10.64
C ARG A 319 -12.42 -8.76 10.73
N ALA A 320 -12.55 -7.91 11.75
CA ALA A 320 -13.70 -7.01 11.90
C ALA A 320 -13.88 -6.11 10.67
N ARG A 321 -12.77 -5.58 10.13
CA ARG A 321 -12.78 -4.72 8.93
C ARG A 321 -13.20 -5.46 7.64
N ASN A 322 -12.94 -6.77 7.56
CA ASN A 322 -13.37 -7.59 6.43
C ASN A 322 -14.87 -7.88 6.46
N ASN A 323 -15.43 -8.17 7.64
CA ASN A 323 -16.86 -8.44 7.78
C ASN A 323 -17.72 -7.24 7.35
N ASN A 324 -17.32 -6.01 7.72
CA ASN A 324 -18.04 -4.80 7.29
C ASN A 324 -17.97 -4.53 5.77
N SER A 325 -16.95 -5.04 5.05
CA SER A 325 -16.86 -4.88 3.59
C SER A 325 -17.68 -5.89 2.78
N VAL A 326 -18.22 -6.92 3.43
CA VAL A 326 -19.09 -7.94 2.83
C VAL A 326 -20.57 -7.58 3.02
N LEU A 327 -20.90 -6.82 4.06
CA LEU A 327 -22.28 -6.41 4.38
C LEU A 327 -22.78 -5.25 3.48
N ASP A 328 -21.92 -4.33 3.03
CA ASP A 328 -22.26 -3.24 2.09
C ASP A 328 -22.58 -3.70 0.64
N LYS A 329 -22.96 -4.98 0.45
CA LYS A 329 -23.28 -5.58 -0.86
C LYS A 329 -24.51 -6.51 -0.85
N VAL A 330 -25.28 -6.51 0.24
CA VAL A 330 -26.53 -7.28 0.33
C VAL A 330 -27.63 -6.37 0.87
N ASP A 331 -28.03 -5.38 0.06
CA ASP A 331 -29.27 -4.61 0.17
C ASP A 331 -29.46 -3.84 -1.16
N ASP A 332 -30.03 -4.52 -2.16
CA ASP A 332 -30.74 -3.97 -3.34
C ASP A 332 -31.19 -5.17 -4.22
N ASP A 333 -32.30 -5.81 -3.82
CA ASP A 333 -33.13 -6.74 -4.61
C ASP A 333 -34.62 -6.41 -4.35
#